data_AF-A0A8T0ABW9-F1
#
_entry.id   AF-A0A8T0ABW9-F1
#
_cell.length_a   1.000
_cell.length_b   1.000
_cell.length_c   1.000
_cell.angle_alpha   90.00
_cell.angle_beta   90.00
_cell.angle_gamma   90.00
#
_symmetry.space_group_name_H-M   'P 1'
#
loop_
_entity.id
_entity.type
_entity.pdbx_description
1 polymer ?
#
loop_
_entity_poly.entity_id
_entity_poly.type
_entity_poly.pdbx_seq_one_letter_code
_entity_poly.pdbx_strand_id
1 'polypeptide(L)'
;IMSACERAFLCLFLLSVSQTLPGVSGGKILVWPADFSHWINIKAIIDELIARGHNVTVVTHSATPSVKTAQSPGYNVDIIEVPYTKQDVIDHKDVMYRYLMNEIPNDNMIQVFLKTKEVIDTFTRLHQIMCREFLHVKICWRSGRSLMLC
;
A
#
# COMPACT_ATOMS: atom_id res chain seq x y z
N ILE A 1 -35.15 39.95 -19.98
CA ILE A 1 -36.00 38.87 -19.41
C ILE A 1 -35.84 37.68 -20.33
N MET A 2 -35.22 36.59 -19.88
CA MET A 2 -35.03 35.41 -20.72
C MET A 2 -36.38 34.84 -21.17
N SER A 3 -36.43 34.24 -22.35
CA SER A 3 -37.62 33.55 -22.87
C SER A 3 -37.94 32.31 -22.03
N ALA A 4 -39.22 31.92 -21.99
CA ALA A 4 -39.63 30.65 -21.36
C ALA A 4 -38.91 29.44 -21.98
N CYS A 5 -38.59 29.51 -23.27
CA CYS A 5 -37.87 28.47 -24.00
C CYS A 5 -36.41 28.40 -23.55
N GLU A 6 -35.74 29.55 -23.38
CA GLU A 6 -34.36 29.61 -22.88
C GLU A 6 -34.24 29.08 -21.44
N ARG A 7 -35.23 29.37 -20.59
CA ARG A 7 -35.29 28.80 -19.24
C ARG A 7 -35.47 27.29 -19.27
N ALA A 8 -36.31 26.77 -20.16
CA ALA A 8 -36.50 25.34 -20.32
C ALA A 8 -35.22 24.64 -20.80
N PHE A 9 -34.51 25.24 -21.78
CA PHE A 9 -33.22 24.73 -22.24
C PHE A 9 -32.16 24.76 -21.14
N LEU A 10 -32.08 25.84 -20.35
CA LEU A 10 -31.15 25.95 -19.23
C LEU A 10 -31.45 24.89 -18.15
N CYS A 11 -32.74 24.68 -17.83
CA CYS A 11 -33.17 23.65 -16.89
C CYS A 11 -32.85 22.24 -17.38
N LEU A 12 -33.09 21.94 -18.67
CA LEU A 12 -32.76 20.65 -19.27
C LEU A 12 -31.24 20.42 -19.29
N PHE A 13 -30.46 21.47 -19.58
CA PHE A 13 -29.00 21.41 -19.53
C PHE A 13 -28.51 21.15 -18.10
N LEU A 14 -29.03 21.87 -17.11
CA LEU A 14 -28.72 21.66 -15.69
C LEU A 14 -29.15 20.27 -15.19
N LEU A 15 -30.31 19.76 -15.61
CA LEU A 15 -30.74 18.39 -15.32
C LEU A 15 -29.79 17.37 -15.94
N SER A 16 -29.38 17.55 -17.21
CA SER A 16 -28.44 16.65 -17.87
C SER A 16 -27.04 16.67 -17.24
N VAL A 17 -26.58 17.82 -16.73
CA VAL A 17 -25.32 17.96 -15.98
C VAL A 17 -25.44 17.36 -14.57
N SER A 18 -26.60 17.45 -13.94
CA SER A 18 -26.90 16.79 -12.65
C SER A 18 -27.08 15.27 -12.78
N GLN A 19 -27.34 14.78 -14.01
CA GLN A 19 -27.40 13.37 -14.39
C GLN A 19 -26.07 12.84 -14.92
N THR A 20 -24.96 13.56 -14.70
CA THR A 20 -23.65 12.89 -14.70
C THR A 20 -23.79 11.66 -13.81
N LEU A 21 -23.52 10.50 -14.41
CA LEU A 21 -23.72 9.14 -13.91
C LEU A 21 -23.82 9.09 -12.38
N PRO A 22 -24.78 8.35 -11.76
CA PRO A 22 -24.76 8.14 -10.32
C PRO A 22 -23.33 7.74 -9.99
N GLY A 23 -22.63 8.63 -9.28
CA GLY A 23 -21.18 8.61 -9.24
C GLY A 23 -20.78 7.18 -9.02
N VAL A 24 -19.98 6.60 -9.92
CA VAL A 24 -19.37 5.31 -9.65
C VAL A 24 -18.56 5.58 -8.40
N SER A 25 -19.19 5.33 -7.24
CA SER A 25 -18.61 5.51 -5.93
C SER A 25 -17.45 4.55 -5.97
N GLY A 26 -16.24 5.11 -6.07
CA GLY A 26 -15.06 4.29 -6.25
C GLY A 26 -15.04 3.27 -5.12
N GLY A 27 -14.97 1.99 -5.49
CA GLY A 27 -15.01 0.89 -4.54
C GLY A 27 -13.98 1.08 -3.43
N LYS A 28 -14.25 0.50 -2.25
CA LYS A 28 -13.30 0.45 -1.15
C LYS A 28 -12.18 -0.51 -1.49
N ILE A 29 -10.96 0.00 -1.57
CA ILE A 29 -9.77 -0.77 -1.95
C ILE A 29 -8.85 -0.86 -0.74
N LEU A 30 -8.42 -2.09 -0.45
CA LEU A 30 -7.38 -2.34 0.53
C LEU A 30 -6.08 -2.70 -0.19
N VAL A 31 -5.01 -1.98 0.11
CA VAL A 31 -3.68 -2.18 -0.46
C VAL A 31 -2.74 -2.66 0.65
N TRP A 32 -2.00 -3.74 0.42
CA TRP A 32 -0.95 -4.19 1.34
C TRP A 32 0.39 -4.24 0.60
N PRO A 33 1.12 -3.12 0.55
CA PRO A 33 2.40 -3.05 -0.16
C PRO A 33 3.55 -3.61 0.68
N ALA A 34 4.56 -4.13 -0.01
CA ALA A 34 5.90 -4.31 0.56
C ALA A 34 6.66 -2.98 0.61
N ASP A 35 7.69 -2.92 1.44
CA ASP A 35 8.54 -1.74 1.60
C ASP A 35 9.48 -1.44 0.41
N PHE A 36 10.10 -0.27 0.46
CA PHE A 36 11.13 0.23 -0.44
C PHE A 36 10.61 0.47 -1.87
N SER A 37 11.25 -0.11 -2.89
CA SER A 37 10.88 0.05 -4.29
C SER A 37 9.44 -0.37 -4.59
N HIS A 38 8.93 -1.38 -3.88
CA HIS A 38 7.56 -1.84 -4.02
C HIS A 38 6.58 -0.74 -3.60
N TRP A 39 6.82 -0.09 -2.46
CA TRP A 39 5.99 1.03 -2.01
C TRP A 39 5.97 2.19 -3.02
N ILE A 40 7.13 2.57 -3.57
CA ILE A 40 7.20 3.68 -4.53
C ILE A 40 6.31 3.40 -5.76
N ASN A 41 6.37 2.17 -6.28
CA ASN A 41 5.55 1.76 -7.42
C ASN A 41 4.06 1.70 -7.06
N ILE A 42 3.73 1.13 -5.91
CA ILE A 42 2.34 1.03 -5.45
C ILE A 42 1.76 2.41 -5.13
N LYS A 43 2.57 3.36 -4.66
CA LYS A 43 2.12 4.71 -4.35
C LYS A 43 1.56 5.43 -5.57
N ALA A 44 2.17 5.25 -6.74
CA ALA A 44 1.64 5.79 -7.99
C ALA A 44 0.26 5.22 -8.34
N ILE A 45 0.04 3.92 -8.08
CA ILE A 45 -1.25 3.26 -8.29
C ILE A 45 -2.28 3.80 -7.29
N ILE A 46 -1.91 3.96 -6.01
CA ILE A 46 -2.78 4.53 -4.98
C ILE A 46 -3.26 5.93 -5.38
N ASP A 47 -2.36 6.78 -5.90
CA ASP A 47 -2.72 8.14 -6.33
C ASP A 47 -3.75 8.14 -7.46
N GLU A 48 -3.60 7.25 -8.43
CA GLU A 48 -4.56 7.10 -9.53
C GLU A 48 -5.91 6.55 -9.04
N LEU A 49 -5.91 5.61 -8.09
CA LEU A 49 -7.15 5.11 -7.48
C LEU A 49 -7.90 6.22 -6.74
N ILE A 50 -7.19 7.05 -5.98
CA ILE A 50 -7.77 8.21 -5.29
C ILE A 50 -8.33 9.21 -6.29
N ALA A 51 -7.59 9.52 -7.36
CA ALA A 51 -8.02 10.44 -8.41
C ALA A 51 -9.30 9.98 -9.12
N ARG A 52 -9.50 8.66 -9.23
CA ARG A 52 -10.72 8.04 -9.78
C ARG A 52 -11.87 7.94 -8.78
N GLY A 53 -11.71 8.48 -7.57
CA GLY A 53 -12.74 8.52 -6.53
C GLY A 53 -12.82 7.25 -5.67
N HIS A 54 -11.82 6.36 -5.69
CA HIS A 54 -11.77 5.21 -4.80
C HIS A 54 -11.39 5.59 -3.38
N ASN A 55 -12.04 4.96 -2.40
CA ASN A 55 -11.63 5.03 -1.02
C ASN A 55 -10.55 3.98 -0.75
N VAL A 56 -9.31 4.42 -0.57
CA VAL A 56 -8.14 3.54 -0.39
C VAL A 56 -7.77 3.46 1.09
N THR A 57 -7.54 2.24 1.56
CA THR A 57 -6.90 1.95 2.85
C THR A 57 -5.60 1.18 2.60
N VAL A 58 -4.48 1.70 3.09
CA VAL A 58 -3.17 1.05 3.04
C VAL A 58 -2.94 0.33 4.36
N VAL A 59 -2.72 -0.98 4.30
CA VAL A 59 -2.26 -1.76 5.45
C VAL A 59 -0.74 -1.78 5.44
N THR A 60 -0.14 -1.42 6.55
CA THR A 60 1.31 -1.49 6.76
C THR A 60 1.63 -1.95 8.18
N HIS A 61 2.90 -2.03 8.55
CA HIS A 61 3.35 -2.39 9.90
C HIS A 61 4.05 -1.21 10.60
N SER A 62 4.07 -1.20 11.93
CA SER A 62 4.61 -0.08 12.72
C SER A 62 6.10 0.19 12.49
N ALA A 63 6.84 -0.81 12.01
CA ALA A 63 8.26 -0.69 11.63
C ALA A 63 8.53 -0.28 10.16
N THR A 64 7.52 0.07 9.36
CA THR A 64 7.74 0.40 7.93
C THR A 64 8.66 1.62 7.75
N PRO A 65 9.78 1.50 7.00
CA PRO A 65 10.58 2.65 6.60
C PRO A 65 9.95 3.46 5.46
N SER A 66 8.95 2.93 4.77
CA SER A 66 8.48 3.48 3.47
C SER A 66 7.18 4.25 3.56
N VAL A 67 6.20 3.69 4.27
CA VAL A 67 4.85 4.27 4.35
C VAL A 67 4.83 5.36 5.41
N LYS A 68 4.24 6.51 5.10
CA LYS A 68 3.98 7.55 6.10
C LYS A 68 2.84 7.07 6.99
N THR A 69 3.13 6.83 8.27
CA THR A 69 2.15 6.33 9.25
C THR A 69 1.26 7.43 9.84
N ALA A 70 1.65 8.70 9.70
CA ALA A 70 0.81 9.82 10.07
C ALA A 70 -0.36 9.95 9.07
N GLN A 71 -1.56 10.22 9.60
CA GLN A 71 -2.74 10.47 8.77
C GLN A 71 -2.45 11.64 7.81
N SER A 72 -2.62 11.39 6.52
CA SER A 72 -2.45 12.39 5.46
C SER A 72 -3.70 12.42 4.57
N PRO A 73 -4.07 13.59 4.02
CA PRO A 73 -5.20 13.67 3.11
C PRO A 73 -4.90 12.85 1.86
N GLY A 74 -5.73 11.83 1.60
CA GLY A 74 -5.65 11.02 0.38
C GLY A 74 -6.02 9.56 0.57
N TYR A 75 -5.55 8.90 1.64
CA TYR A 75 -5.87 7.50 1.94
C TYR A 75 -5.81 7.20 3.43
N ASN A 76 -6.52 6.16 3.86
CA ASN A 76 -6.48 5.68 5.25
C ASN A 76 -5.27 4.77 5.45
N VAL A 77 -4.74 4.71 6.67
CA VAL A 77 -3.62 3.82 7.02
C VAL A 77 -4.02 2.95 8.21
N ASP A 78 -3.95 1.64 8.01
CA ASP A 78 -4.09 0.64 9.07
C ASP A 78 -2.70 0.11 9.42
N ILE A 79 -2.33 0.22 10.70
CA ILE A 79 -1.01 -0.16 11.20
C ILE A 79 -1.12 -1.48 11.96
N ILE A 80 -0.34 -2.47 11.53
CA ILE A 80 -0.12 -3.72 12.25
C ILE A 80 1.06 -3.53 13.18
N GLU A 81 0.86 -3.75 14.48
CA GLU A 81 1.97 -3.74 15.43
C GLU A 81 2.84 -4.97 15.25
N VAL A 82 4.16 -4.75 15.20
CA VAL A 82 5.15 -5.81 15.01
C VAL A 82 6.25 -5.72 16.08
N PRO A 83 6.81 -6.86 16.54
CA PRO A 83 7.80 -6.91 17.61
C PRO A 83 9.24 -6.63 17.09
N TYR A 84 9.40 -5.65 16.21
CA TYR A 84 10.69 -5.17 15.71
C TYR A 84 10.59 -3.70 15.33
N THR A 85 11.74 -3.04 15.17
CA THR A 85 11.83 -1.61 14.92
C THR A 85 12.06 -1.32 13.44
N LYS A 86 11.82 -0.06 13.05
CA LYS A 86 12.20 0.44 11.73
C LYS A 86 13.70 0.25 11.44
N GLN A 87 14.53 0.42 12.47
CA GLN A 87 15.98 0.27 12.32
C GLN A 87 16.36 -1.17 11.99
N ASP A 88 15.71 -2.17 12.61
CA ASP A 88 15.95 -3.59 12.30
C ASP A 88 15.70 -3.91 10.82
N VAL A 89 14.66 -3.31 10.22
CA VAL A 89 14.32 -3.47 8.79
C VAL A 89 15.37 -2.81 7.90
N ILE A 90 15.84 -1.61 8.27
CA ILE A 90 16.86 -0.87 7.54
C ILE A 90 18.21 -1.60 7.60
N ASP A 91 18.63 -2.02 8.80
CA ASP A 91 19.91 -2.70 9.03
C ASP A 91 19.97 -4.03 8.27
N HIS A 92 18.88 -4.80 8.29
CA HIS A 92 18.81 -6.05 7.53
C HIS A 92 18.96 -5.82 6.02
N LYS A 93 18.32 -4.77 5.49
CA LYS A 93 18.46 -4.38 4.07
C LYS A 93 19.86 -3.86 3.75
N ASP A 94 20.47 -3.11 4.65
CA ASP A 94 21.83 -2.59 4.49
C ASP A 94 22.86 -3.73 4.46
N VAL A 95 22.74 -4.72 5.35
CA VAL A 95 23.56 -5.95 5.32
C VAL A 95 23.44 -6.65 3.96
N MET A 96 22.22 -6.84 3.45
CA MET A 96 22.01 -7.46 2.14
C MET A 96 22.64 -6.64 1.00
N TYR A 97 22.48 -5.32 0.99
CA TYR A 97 23.03 -4.48 -0.07
C TYR A 97 24.55 -4.39 -0.02
N ARG A 98 25.16 -4.23 1.16
CA ARG A 98 26.62 -4.27 1.32
C ARG A 98 27.18 -5.59 0.81
N TYR A 99 26.53 -6.70 1.18
CA TYR A 99 26.93 -8.02 0.71
C TYR A 99 26.88 -8.12 -0.82
N LEU A 100 25.73 -7.76 -1.40
CA LEU A 100 25.50 -7.81 -2.85
C LEU A 100 26.47 -6.94 -3.65
N MET A 101 26.80 -5.75 -3.15
CA MET A 101 27.62 -4.78 -3.88
C MET A 101 29.12 -4.96 -3.68
N ASN A 102 29.54 -5.36 -2.48
CA ASN A 102 30.96 -5.28 -2.08
C ASN A 102 31.61 -6.64 -1.81
N GLU A 103 30.83 -7.64 -1.39
CA GLU A 103 31.38 -8.88 -0.84
C GLU A 103 31.22 -10.06 -1.79
N ILE A 104 30.09 -10.16 -2.51
CA ILE A 104 29.82 -11.27 -3.46
C ILE A 104 30.99 -11.57 -4.43
N PRO A 105 31.66 -10.58 -5.06
CA PRO A 105 32.75 -10.86 -5.99
C PRO A 105 33.96 -11.56 -5.36
N ASN A 106 34.13 -11.46 -4.04
CA ASN A 106 35.25 -12.00 -3.30
C ASN A 106 34.95 -13.38 -2.68
N ASP A 107 33.68 -13.78 -2.66
CA ASP A 107 33.21 -15.01 -2.04
C ASP A 107 33.20 -16.19 -3.00
N ASN A 108 33.43 -17.39 -2.47
CA ASN A 108 33.20 -18.63 -3.22
C ASN A 108 31.71 -19.04 -3.17
N MET A 109 31.32 -19.98 -4.04
CA MET A 109 29.92 -20.41 -4.18
C MET A 109 29.26 -20.88 -2.88
N ILE A 110 30.01 -21.52 -1.97
CA ILE A 110 29.46 -21.99 -0.69
C ILE A 110 29.21 -20.79 0.23
N GLN A 111 30.13 -19.84 0.30
CA GLN A 111 29.95 -18.61 1.08
C GLN A 111 28.76 -17.80 0.56
N VAL A 112 28.65 -17.62 -0.75
CA VAL A 112 27.49 -16.98 -1.39
C VAL A 112 26.19 -17.68 -1.03
N PHE A 113 26.15 -19.00 -1.10
CA PHE A 113 24.97 -19.77 -0.73
C PHE A 113 24.60 -19.59 0.74
N LEU A 114 25.56 -19.72 1.66
CA LEU A 114 25.34 -19.60 3.09
C LEU A 114 24.87 -18.19 3.49
N LYS A 115 25.50 -17.15 2.95
CA LYS A 115 25.11 -15.76 3.22
C LYS A 115 23.76 -15.40 2.62
N THR A 116 23.49 -15.84 1.40
CA THR A 116 22.16 -15.65 0.78
C THR A 116 21.08 -16.37 1.59
N LYS A 117 21.34 -17.57 2.08
CA LYS A 117 20.42 -18.31 2.96
C LYS A 117 20.14 -17.54 4.25
N GLU A 118 21.17 -17.02 4.92
CA GLU A 118 21.04 -16.24 6.16
C GLU A 118 20.16 -14.99 5.97
N VAL A 119 20.36 -14.27 4.86
CA VAL A 119 19.55 -13.10 4.49
C VAL A 119 18.11 -13.50 4.21
N ILE A 120 17.88 -14.52 3.38
CA ILE A 120 16.53 -15.00 3.04
C ILE A 120 15.78 -15.52 4.27
N ASP A 121 16.46 -16.24 5.17
CA ASP A 121 15.85 -16.79 6.38
C ASP A 121 15.37 -15.66 7.31
N THR A 122 16.22 -14.66 7.53
CA THR A 122 15.86 -13.47 8.32
C THR A 122 14.69 -12.70 7.69
N PHE A 123 14.73 -12.45 6.38
CA PHE A 123 13.66 -11.79 5.65
C PHE A 123 12.33 -12.56 5.77
N THR A 124 12.39 -13.88 5.59
CA THR A 124 11.24 -14.79 5.71
C THR A 124 10.67 -14.77 7.12
N ARG A 125 11.52 -14.78 8.15
CA ARG A 125 11.11 -14.69 9.55
C ARG A 125 10.34 -13.40 9.84
N LEU A 126 10.83 -12.26 9.35
CA LEU A 126 10.16 -10.96 9.51
C LEU A 126 8.80 -10.94 8.80
N HIS A 127 8.71 -11.49 7.58
CA HIS A 127 7.44 -11.62 6.85
C HIS A 127 6.46 -12.54 7.56
N GLN A 128 6.90 -13.66 8.11
CA GLN A 128 6.04 -14.56 8.85
C GLN A 128 5.48 -13.92 10.13
N ILE A 129 6.29 -13.13 10.83
CA ILE A 129 5.81 -12.34 11.98
C ILE A 129 4.72 -11.39 11.52
N MET A 130 4.98 -10.59 10.48
CA MET A 130 3.99 -9.65 9.94
C MET A 130 2.69 -10.35 9.51
N CYS A 131 2.78 -11.48 8.82
CA CYS A 131 1.62 -12.28 8.43
C CYS A 131 0.84 -12.82 9.62
N ARG A 132 1.53 -13.27 10.68
CA ARG A 132 0.87 -13.71 11.92
C ARG A 132 0.13 -12.55 12.59
N GLU A 133 0.80 -11.43 12.82
CA GLU A 133 0.19 -10.25 13.44
C GLU A 133 -1.00 -9.74 12.62
N PHE A 134 -0.87 -9.72 11.29
CA PHE A 134 -1.97 -9.38 10.41
C PHE A 134 -3.16 -10.33 10.54
N LEU A 135 -2.93 -11.65 10.58
CA LEU A 135 -4.01 -12.63 10.72
C LEU A 135 -4.70 -12.52 12.08
N HIS A 136 -3.95 -12.22 13.15
CA HIS A 136 -4.53 -11.93 14.47
C HIS A 136 -5.47 -10.72 14.42
N VAL A 137 -5.10 -9.67 13.70
CA VAL A 137 -5.96 -8.49 13.52
C VAL A 137 -7.14 -8.80 12.58
N LYS A 138 -6.92 -9.47 11.45
CA LYS A 138 -7.92 -9.66 10.39
C LYS A 138 -8.92 -10.79 10.61
N ILE A 139 -8.59 -11.84 11.36
CA ILE A 139 -9.59 -12.84 11.80
C ILE A 139 -10.69 -12.16 12.61
N CYS A 140 -10.39 -11.05 13.29
CA CYS A 140 -11.36 -10.21 13.98
C CYS A 140 -12.20 -9.32 13.03
N TRP A 141 -11.72 -9.03 11.81
CA TRP A 141 -12.35 -8.12 10.82
C TRP A 141 -13.26 -8.80 9.79
N ARG A 142 -13.89 -9.94 10.13
CA ARG A 142 -14.88 -10.59 9.27
C ARG A 142 -16.23 -9.84 9.28
N SER A 143 -16.27 -8.64 8.71
CA SER A 143 -17.51 -7.93 8.35
C SER A 143 -17.21 -6.75 7.40
N GLY A 144 -17.33 -6.98 6.08
CA GLY A 144 -17.65 -5.90 5.13
C GLY A 144 -16.66 -5.60 4.00
N ARG A 145 -16.77 -6.37 2.90
CA ARG A 145 -16.53 -5.95 1.49
C ARG A 145 -15.42 -4.91 1.25
N SER A 146 -14.16 -5.32 1.28
CA SER A 146 -13.05 -4.62 0.62
C SER A 146 -12.26 -5.61 -0.23
N LEU A 147 -11.97 -5.25 -1.49
CA LEU A 147 -11.13 -6.06 -2.38
C LEU A 147 -9.67 -5.86 -1.96
N MET A 148 -8.93 -6.96 -1.77
CA MET A 148 -7.54 -6.94 -1.35
C MET A 148 -6.65 -7.07 -2.57
N LEU A 149 -5.89 -6.01 -2.88
CA LEU A 149 -4.82 -6.06 -3.87
C LEU A 149 -3.51 -6.42 -3.13
N CYS A 150 -2.96 -7.58 -3.48
CA CYS A 150 -1.61 -8.00 -3.10
C CYS A 150 -0.61 -7.55 -4.16
#